data_AF-A0A450SD21-F1
#
_entry.id   AF-A0A450SD21-F1
#
_cell.length_a   1.000
_cell.length_b   1.000
_cell.length_c   1.000
_cell.angle_alpha   90.00
_cell.angle_beta   90.00
_cell.angle_gamma   90.00
#
_symmetry.space_group_name_H-M   'P 1'
#
loop_
_entity.id
_entity.type
_entity.pdbx_description
1 polymer ?
#
loop_
_entity_poly.entity_id
_entity_poly.type
_entity_poly.pdbx_seq_one_letter_code
_entity_poly.pdbx_strand_id
1 'polypeptide(L)' 'MKEAHDPIEELRRVRRGISEEFGHDPRRYIAYLDNLRAEYFEQTRWYEESPNGRFERNRPKFPIE' A
#
# COMPACT_ATOMS: atom_id res chain seq x y z
N MET A 1 32.68 -0.17 9.59
CA MET A 1 32.02 1.13 9.38
C MET A 1 30.53 0.85 9.30
N LYS A 2 29.74 1.30 10.27
CA LYS A 2 28.27 1.21 10.17
C LYS A 2 27.86 2.23 9.13
N GLU A 3 27.35 1.78 7.99
CA GLU A 3 26.72 2.68 7.03
C GLU A 3 25.65 3.47 7.80
N ALA A 4 25.86 4.78 7.91
CA ALA A 4 24.87 5.66 8.49
C ALA A 4 23.69 5.62 7.52
N HIS A 5 22.67 4.85 7.87
CA HIS A 5 21.41 4.84 7.16
C HIS A 5 20.79 6.21 7.35
N ASP A 6 21.09 7.13 6.42
CA ASP A 6 20.48 8.45 6.39
C ASP A 6 19.06 8.29 5.83
N PRO A 7 18.02 8.38 6.67
CA PRO A 7 16.64 8.23 6.21
C PRO A 7 16.26 9.31 5.19
N ILE A 8 16.95 10.45 5.19
CA ILE A 8 16.75 11.51 4.20
C ILE A 8 17.30 11.09 2.84
N GLU A 9 18.45 10.42 2.81
CA GLU A 9 19.02 9.92 1.56
C GLU A 9 18.14 8.85 0.93
N GLU A 10 17.64 7.91 1.75
CA GLU A 10 16.71 6.88 1.29
C GLU A 10 15.42 7.49 0.73
N LEU A 11 14.81 8.44 1.45
CA LEU A 11 13.63 9.15 0.98
C LEU A 11 13.87 9.83 -0.37
N ARG A 12 15.04 10.45 -0.56
CA ARG A 12 15.41 11.09 -1.83
C ARG A 12 15.56 10.06 -2.96
N ARG A 13 16.14 8.89 -2.68
CA ARG A 13 16.29 7.80 -3.66
C ARG A 13 14.92 7.27 -4.07
N VAL A 14 14.04 6.99 -3.12
CA VAL A 14 12.66 6.54 -3.39
C VAL A 14 11.91 7.57 -4.22
N ARG A 15 11.95 8.85 -3.81
CA ARG A 15 11.29 9.94 -4.56
C ARG A 15 11.82 10.05 -5.99
N ARG A 16 13.13 9.88 -6.18
CA ARG A 16 13.74 9.90 -7.53
C ARG A 16 13.25 8.71 -8.36
N GLY A 17 13.25 7.51 -7.81
CA GLY A 17 12.77 6.31 -8.49
C GLY A 17 11.31 6.46 -8.95
N ILE A 18 10.43 6.93 -8.07
CA ILE A 18 9.03 7.24 -8.42
C ILE A 18 8.99 8.29 -9.53
N SER A 19 9.76 9.37 -9.41
CA SER A 19 9.77 10.40 -10.44
C SER A 19 10.20 9.86 -11.80
N GLU A 20 11.24 9.03 -11.88
CA GLU A 20 11.72 8.41 -13.11
C GLU A 20 10.70 7.44 -13.71
N GLU A 21 10.07 6.59 -12.89
CA GLU A 21 9.05 5.62 -13.32
C GLU A 21 7.85 6.31 -14.01
N PHE A 22 7.43 7.47 -13.50
CA PHE A 22 6.32 8.24 -14.07
C PHE A 22 6.77 9.28 -15.09
N GLY A 23 8.02 9.22 -15.58
CA GLY A 23 8.54 10.12 -16.61
C GLY A 23 8.61 11.59 -16.17
N HIS A 24 8.86 11.80 -14.88
CA HIS A 24 8.82 13.08 -14.18
C HIS A 24 7.48 13.83 -14.28
N ASP A 25 6.40 13.15 -14.68
CA ASP A 25 5.05 13.72 -14.73
C ASP A 25 4.23 13.33 -13.48
N PRO A 26 4.02 14.27 -12.54
CA PRO A 26 3.26 13.98 -11.31
C PRO A 26 1.80 13.62 -11.59
N ARG A 27 1.22 14.00 -12.73
CA ARG A 27 -0.18 13.67 -13.06
C ARG A 27 -0.35 12.16 -13.28
N ARG A 28 0.65 11.50 -13.85
CA ARG A 28 0.65 10.05 -14.05
C ARG A 28 0.72 9.30 -12.72
N TYR A 29 1.54 9.79 -11.79
CA TYR A 29 1.60 9.23 -10.44
C TYR A 29 0.27 9.38 -9.69
N ILE A 30 -0.35 10.56 -9.75
CA ILE A 30 -1.67 10.80 -9.12
C ILE A 30 -2.73 9.87 -9.73
N ALA A 31 -2.79 9.77 -11.07
CA ALA A 31 -3.74 8.87 -11.73
C ALA A 31 -3.52 7.40 -11.34
N TYR A 32 -2.27 6.96 -11.20
CA TYR A 32 -1.94 5.64 -10.68
C TYR A 32 -2.47 5.42 -9.26
N LEU A 33 -2.27 6.38 -8.36
CA LEU A 33 -2.78 6.30 -6.99
C LEU A 33 -4.31 6.25 -6.93
N ASP A 34 -4.99 7.05 -7.77
CA ASP A 34 -6.45 7.07 -7.85
C ASP A 34 -7.00 5.72 -8.34
N ASN A 35 -6.36 5.12 -9.36
CA ASN A 35 -6.72 3.80 -9.85
C ASN A 35 -6.51 2.71 -8.80
N LEU A 36 -5.37 2.75 -8.10
CA LEU A 36 -5.04 1.78 -7.04
C LEU A 36 -6.03 1.89 -5.87
N ARG A 37 -6.46 3.10 -5.52
CA ARG A 37 -7.52 3.32 -4.53
C ARG A 37 -8.86 2.75 -4.97
N ALA A 38 -9.23 2.93 -6.23
CA ALA A 38 -10.46 2.35 -6.77
C ALA A 38 -10.43 0.82 -6.74
N GLU A 39 -9.30 0.21 -7.12
CA GLU A 39 -9.12 -1.25 -7.07
C GLU A 39 -9.21 -1.77 -5.64
N TYR A 40 -8.56 -1.12 -4.67
CA TYR A 40 -8.64 -1.48 -3.27
C TYR A 40 -10.07 -1.37 -2.73
N PHE A 41 -10.81 -0.33 -3.13
CA PHE A 41 -12.20 -0.15 -2.72
C PHE A 41 -13.09 -1.29 -3.26
N GLU A 42 -12.95 -1.65 -4.53
CA GLU A 42 -13.68 -2.77 -5.13
C GLU A 42 -13.31 -4.11 -4.48
N GLN A 43 -12.02 -4.36 -4.20
CA GLN A 43 -11.60 -5.54 -3.46
C GLN A 43 -12.23 -5.60 -2.07
N THR A 44 -12.19 -4.49 -1.33
CA THR A 44 -12.79 -4.40 0.02
C THR A 44 -14.29 -4.65 -0.03
N ARG A 45 -14.98 -4.08 -1.02
CA ARG A 45 -16.39 -4.30 -1.26
C ARG A 45 -16.70 -5.78 -1.51
N TRP A 46 -15.91 -6.47 -2.33
CA TRP A 46 -16.08 -7.92 -2.56
C TRP A 46 -15.87 -8.75 -1.29
N TYR A 47 -14.92 -8.36 -0.43
CA TYR A 47 -14.73 -9.00 0.87
C TYR A 47 -15.94 -8.80 1.80
N GLU A 48 -16.53 -7.61 1.83
CA GLU A 48 -17.72 -7.30 2.66
C GLU A 48 -19.00 -7.97 2.14
N GLU A 49 -19.17 -8.03 0.81
CA GLU A 49 -20.35 -8.62 0.15
C GLU A 49 -20.25 -10.15 0.02
N SER A 50 -19.07 -10.73 0.21
CA SER A 50 -18.87 -12.18 0.20
C SER A 50 -19.69 -12.84 1.33
N PRO A 51 -20.29 -14.03 1.11
CA PRO A 51 -20.96 -14.81 2.15
C PRO A 51 -20.07 -15.09 3.38
N ASN A 52 -18.75 -15.01 3.20
CA ASN A 52 -17.73 -15.17 4.24
C ASN A 52 -17.32 -13.86 4.93
N GLY A 53 -17.70 -12.68 4.41
CA GLY A 53 -17.38 -11.36 4.98
C GLY A 53 -18.03 -11.08 6.34
N ARG A 54 -19.02 -11.90 6.74
CA ARG A 54 -19.64 -11.89 8.07
C ARG A 54 -19.06 -12.93 9.04
N PHE A 55 -18.07 -13.72 8.63
CA PHE A 55 -17.56 -14.86 9.41
C PHE A 55 -16.34 -14.57 10.28
N GLU A 56 -16.17 -13.36 10.85
CA GLU A 56 -15.25 -13.18 11.98
C GLU A 56 -15.84 -12.32 13.12
N ARG A 57 -16.97 -12.78 13.68
CA ARG A 57 -17.25 -12.60 15.12
C ARG A 57 -16.76 -13.76 15.99
N ASN A 58 -16.10 -14.76 15.39
CA ASN A 58 -15.44 -15.85 16.10
C ASN A 58 -13.94 -15.80 15.84
N ARG A 59 -13.27 -14.79 16.42
CA ARG A 59 -11.82 -14.74 16.52
C ARG A 59 -11.35 -16.02 17.24
N PRO A 60 -10.47 -16.85 16.67
CA PRO A 60 -9.78 -17.84 17.46
C PRO A 60 -8.88 -17.11 18.45
N LYS A 61 -9.11 -17.33 19.75
CA LYS A 61 -8.16 -16.96 20.80
C LYS A 61 -6.95 -17.89 20.65
N PHE A 62 -5.95 -17.50 19.86
CA PHE A 62 -4.65 -18.16 19.99
C PHE A 62 -3.90 -17.55 21.17
N PRO A 63 -3.35 -18.36 22.09
CA PRO A 63 -2.47 -17.87 23.13
C PRO A 63 -1.14 -17.49 22.48
N ILE A 64 -0.56 -16.38 22.92
CA ILE A 64 0.84 -16.07 22.66
C ILE A 64 1.61 -16.96 23.64
N GLU A 65 2.40 -17.90 23.12
CA GLU A 65 3.44 -18.61 23.89
C GLU A 65 4.56 -17.65 24.30
#